data_AF-A0A5U6SUW7-F1
#
_entry.id   AF-A0A5U6SUW7-F1
#
_cell.length_a   1.000
_cell.length_b   1.000
_cell.length_c   1.000
_cell.angle_alpha   90.00
_cell.angle_beta   90.00
_cell.angle_gamma   90.00
#
_symmetry.space_group_name_H-M   'P 1'
#
loop_
_entity.id
_entity.type
_entity.pdbx_description
1 polymer ?
#
loop_
_entity_poly.entity_id
_entity_poly.type
_entity_poly.pdbx_seq_one_letter_code
_entity_poly.pdbx_strand_id
1 'polypeptide(L)' 'FRLRVAESDLRLPDAQHGSYRWLTPEQLLASDNVHDNSRAYFQNAPYSVIGLDKKDVKYV' A
#
# COMPACT_ATOMS: atom_id res chain seq x y z
N PHE A 1 10.08 -3.66 2.04
CA PHE A 1 9.89 -3.93 3.49
C PHE A 1 8.51 -3.42 3.88
N ARG A 2 7.74 -4.17 4.67
CA ARG A 2 6.38 -3.79 5.13
C ARG A 2 6.36 -3.86 6.64
N LEU A 3 5.79 -2.84 7.29
CA LEU A 3 5.55 -2.80 8.73
C LEU A 3 4.06 -2.96 9.02
N ARG A 4 3.77 -3.51 10.19
CA ARG A 4 2.44 -3.46 10.80
C ARG A 4 2.54 -2.65 12.08
N VAL A 5 1.59 -1.74 12.28
CA VAL A 5 1.51 -0.83 13.41
C VAL A 5 0.09 -0.83 13.97
N ALA A 6 -0.08 -0.42 15.22
CA ALA A 6 -1.40 -0.14 15.78
C ALA A 6 -1.81 1.29 15.43
N GLU A 7 -3.05 1.48 14.99
CA GLU A 7 -3.57 2.80 14.62
C GLU A 7 -3.55 3.77 15.81
N SER A 8 -3.81 3.27 17.02
CA SER A 8 -3.78 4.05 18.27
C SER A 8 -2.44 4.73 18.55
N ASP A 9 -1.36 4.21 17.97
CA ASP A 9 -0.01 4.70 18.22
C ASP A 9 0.39 5.79 17.21
N LEU A 10 -0.45 6.05 16.20
CA LEU A 10 -0.16 7.01 15.13
C LEU A 10 -0.77 8.38 15.42
N ARG A 11 0.01 9.42 15.17
CA ARG A 11 -0.46 10.81 15.08
C ARG A 11 -0.30 11.29 13.65
N LEU A 12 -1.32 11.05 12.82
CA LEU A 12 -1.28 11.37 11.39
C LEU A 12 -1.36 12.90 11.18
N PRO A 13 -0.33 13.54 10.60
CA PRO A 13 -0.32 14.99 10.38
C PRO A 13 -1.19 15.39 9.18
N ASP A 14 -1.78 16.57 9.19
CA ASP A 14 -2.68 17.08 8.15
C ASP A 14 -1.99 17.99 7.11
N ALA A 15 -0.75 18.40 7.35
CA ALA A 15 -0.02 19.34 6.48
C ALA A 15 0.12 18.89 5.02
N GLN A 16 0.12 17.58 4.74
CA GLN A 16 0.26 17.02 3.38
C GLN A 16 -0.99 16.26 2.89
N HIS A 17 -1.92 15.94 3.78
CA HIS A 17 -3.08 15.11 3.46
C HIS A 17 -4.33 15.65 4.15
N GLY A 18 -5.37 15.94 3.38
CA GLY A 18 -6.66 16.37 3.92
C GLY A 18 -7.49 15.23 4.54
N SER A 19 -7.14 13.96 4.26
CA SER A 19 -7.73 12.80 4.92
C SER A 19 -6.83 11.56 4.78
N TYR A 20 -6.97 10.62 5.71
CA TYR A 20 -6.32 9.31 5.67
C TYR A 20 -7.38 8.20 5.71
N ARG A 21 -7.10 7.07 5.08
CA ARG A 21 -7.96 5.87 5.09
C ARG A 21 -7.09 4.62 5.13
N TRP A 22 -7.57 3.61 5.85
CA TRP A 22 -7.06 2.24 5.76
C TRP A 22 -7.97 1.48 4.77
N LEU A 23 -7.39 0.96 3.68
CA LEU A 23 -8.13 0.24 2.64
C LEU A 23 -7.62 -1.20 2.55
N THR A 24 -8.51 -2.13 2.20
CA THR A 24 -8.06 -3.46 1.76
C THR A 24 -7.38 -3.35 0.40
N PRO A 25 -6.52 -4.31 0.02
CA PRO A 25 -5.92 -4.36 -1.31
C PRO A 25 -6.95 -4.26 -2.45
N GLU A 26 -8.08 -4.97 -2.33
CA GLU A 26 -9.14 -4.98 -3.34
C GLU A 26 -9.78 -3.60 -3.49
N GLN A 27 -10.07 -2.92 -2.37
CA GLN A 27 -10.63 -1.57 -2.38
C GLN A 27 -9.65 -0.56 -2.98
N LEU A 28 -8.36 -0.67 -2.66
CA LEU A 28 -7.31 0.20 -3.16
C LEU A 28 -7.11 0.03 -4.66
N LEU A 29 -7.10 -1.20 -5.15
CA LEU A 29 -6.91 -1.52 -6.58
C LEU A 29 -8.12 -1.16 -7.44
N ALA A 30 -9.34 -1.26 -6.89
CA ALA A 30 -10.57 -0.90 -7.60
C ALA A 30 -10.84 0.61 -7.64
N SER A 31 -10.07 1.43 -6.91
CA SER A 31 -10.29 2.87 -6.82
C SER A 31 -9.45 3.65 -7.83
N ASP A 32 -10.11 4.36 -8.74
CA ASP A 32 -9.44 5.26 -9.70
C ASP A 32 -8.76 6.46 -9.02
N ASN A 33 -9.20 6.82 -7.81
CA ASN A 33 -8.64 7.94 -7.03
C ASN A 33 -7.31 7.60 -6.34
N VAL A 34 -6.87 6.33 -6.38
CA VAL A 34 -5.54 5.94 -5.88
C VAL A 34 -4.55 6.00 -7.03
N HIS A 35 -3.46 6.73 -6.87
CA HIS A 35 -2.46 6.86 -7.94
C HIS A 35 -1.81 5.52 -8.33
N ASP A 36 -1.48 5.33 -9.61
CA ASP A 36 -0.86 4.10 -10.14
C ASP A 36 0.38 3.65 -9.36
N ASN A 37 1.29 4.57 -9.07
CA ASN A 37 2.48 4.29 -8.26
C ASN A 37 2.16 3.71 -6.87
N SER A 38 1.01 4.05 -6.29
CA SER A 38 0.56 3.44 -5.03
C SER A 38 -0.07 2.07 -5.26
N ARG A 39 -0.88 1.92 -6.33
CA ARG A 39 -1.47 0.63 -6.72
C ARG A 39 -0.43 -0.41 -7.10
N ALA A 40 0.72 -0.01 -7.66
CA ALA A 40 1.79 -0.92 -8.09
C ALA A 40 2.33 -1.80 -6.96
N TYR A 41 2.38 -1.30 -5.72
CA TYR A 41 2.73 -2.10 -4.54
C TYR A 41 1.72 -3.23 -4.26
N PHE A 42 0.53 -3.15 -4.86
CA PHE A 42 -0.58 -4.08 -4.72
C PHE A 42 -0.90 -4.92 -5.98
N GLN A 43 -0.09 -4.87 -7.05
CA GLN A 43 -0.36 -5.59 -8.31
C GLN A 43 0.42 -6.90 -8.55
N ASN A 44 1.38 -7.27 -7.70
CA ASN A 44 2.00 -8.59 -7.63
C ASN A 44 2.69 -9.01 -8.93
N ALA A 45 3.58 -8.13 -9.39
CA ALA A 45 4.48 -8.39 -10.50
C ALA A 45 5.92 -8.65 -9.97
N PRO A 46 6.18 -9.78 -9.29
CA PRO A 46 7.45 -10.03 -8.58
C PRO A 46 8.68 -10.08 -9.50
N TYR A 47 8.48 -10.36 -10.79
CA TYR A 47 9.56 -10.39 -11.78
C TYR A 47 9.88 -9.02 -12.40
N SER A 48 9.08 -7.99 -12.10
CA SER A 48 9.24 -6.64 -12.66
C SER A 48 10.03 -5.69 -11.76
N VAL A 49 10.33 -6.10 -10.51
CA VAL A 49 10.97 -5.27 -9.50
C VAL A 49 12.19 -5.99 -8.92
N ILE A 50 13.35 -5.33 -9.00
CA ILE A 50 14.59 -5.83 -8.41
C ILE A 50 14.41 -5.99 -6.91
N GLY A 51 14.75 -7.17 -6.38
CA GLY A 51 14.64 -7.49 -4.95
C GLY A 51 13.30 -8.09 -4.49
N LEU A 52 12.37 -8.36 -5.42
CA LEU A 52 11.15 -9.16 -5.18
C LEU A 52 11.22 -10.58 -5.77
N ASP A 53 12.35 -10.95 -6.37
CA ASP A 53 12.65 -12.23 -7.03
C ASP A 53 12.53 -13.47 -6.12
N LYS A 54 12.52 -13.29 -4.79
CA LYS A 54 12.52 -14.39 -3.80
C LYS A 54 11.34 -14.37 -2.82
N LYS A 55 10.35 -13.50 -3.03
CA LYS A 55 9.23 -13.37 -2.08
C LYS A 55 7.90 -13.48 -2.79
N ASP A 56 7.11 -14.48 -2.39
CA ASP A 56 5.66 -14.44 -2.53
C ASP A 56 5.16 -13.19 -1.80
N VAL A 57 4.94 -12.10 -2.54
CA VAL A 57 4.31 -10.90 -2.00
C VAL A 57 2.81 -11.19 -1.92
N LYS A 58 2.37 -12.00 -0.97
CA LYS A 58 0.92 -12.16 -0.79
C LYS A 58 0.36 -10.91 -0.12
N TYR A 59 -0.63 -10.30 -0.76
CA TYR A 59 -1.46 -9.29 -0.13
C TYR A 59 -2.16 -9.93 1.06
N VAL A 60 -1.92 -9.37 2.24
CA VAL A 60 -2.71 -9.64 3.44
C VAL A 60 -3.20 -8.29 3.94
#